data_AF-A0A285QMW4-F1
#
_entry.id   AF-A0A285QMW4-F1
#
_cell.length_a   1.000
_cell.length_b   1.000
_cell.length_c   1.000
_cell.angle_alpha   90.00
_cell.angle_beta   90.00
_cell.angle_gamma   90.00
#
_symmetry.space_group_name_H-M   'P 1'
#
loop_
_entity.id
_entity.type
_entity.pdbx_description
1 polymer ?
#
loop_
_entity_poly.entity_id
_entity_poly.type
_entity_poly.pdbx_seq_one_letter_code
_entity_poly.pdbx_strand_id
1 'polypeptide(L)'
;MYAITSPDGDHDETIAGLHFTAGRATADELSAGALLYFRRHGYTVEQLDDDPGDQDEQDTGTGPAGDSSPAPSASKGRTTRAK
;
A
#
# COMPACT_ATOMS: atom_id res chain seq x y z
N MET A 1 3.69 -18.98 6.79
CA MET A 1 4.52 -18.44 7.89
C MET A 1 4.57 -16.92 7.75
N TYR A 2 4.81 -16.17 8.82
CA TYR A 2 4.88 -14.71 8.79
C TYR A 2 6.19 -14.22 9.42
N ALA A 3 6.81 -13.22 8.79
CA ALA A 3 7.91 -12.46 9.34
C ALA A 3 7.46 -11.03 9.64
N ILE A 4 7.75 -10.55 10.84
CA ILE A 4 7.38 -9.22 11.30
C ILE A 4 8.65 -8.47 11.66
N THR A 5 8.81 -7.26 11.11
CA THR A 5 9.94 -6.38 11.41
C THR A 5 9.43 -5.10 12.04
N SER A 6 10.05 -4.72 13.15
CA SER A 6 9.70 -3.53 13.92
C SER A 6 10.34 -2.26 13.32
N PRO A 7 9.59 -1.14 13.26
CA PRO A 7 10.13 0.12 12.76
C PRO A 7 11.08 0.80 13.76
N ASP A 8 10.96 0.48 15.05
CA ASP A 8 11.68 1.13 16.15
C ASP A 8 13.11 0.61 16.35
N GLY A 9 13.56 -0.36 15.54
CA GLY A 9 14.92 -0.92 15.57
C GLY A 9 15.07 -2.19 16.41
N ASP A 10 16.30 -2.52 16.80
CA ASP A 10 16.61 -3.76 17.53
C ASP A 10 16.10 -3.72 18.99
N HIS A 11 15.07 -4.51 19.30
CA HIS A 11 14.61 -4.80 20.65
C HIS A 11 14.20 -6.27 20.79
N ASP A 12 14.27 -6.74 22.02
CA ASP A 12 13.90 -8.10 22.41
C ASP A 12 12.75 -8.02 23.43
N GLU A 13 11.51 -8.01 22.92
CA GLU A 13 10.31 -7.94 23.76
C GLU A 13 9.11 -8.68 23.13
N THR A 14 8.09 -8.95 23.94
CA THR A 14 6.87 -9.62 23.47
C THR A 14 5.80 -8.58 23.13
N ILE A 15 5.44 -8.49 21.85
CA ILE A 15 4.45 -7.54 21.33
C ILE A 15 3.31 -8.32 20.69
N ALA A 16 2.07 -8.05 21.11
CA ALA A 16 0.87 -8.72 20.61
C ALA A 16 0.94 -10.26 20.63
N GLY A 17 1.70 -10.84 21.58
CA GLY A 17 1.91 -12.28 21.73
C GLY A 17 3.06 -12.86 20.89
N LEU A 18 3.79 -12.03 20.15
CA LEU A 18 4.99 -12.40 19.38
C LEU A 18 6.25 -11.94 20.09
N HIS A 19 7.19 -12.85 20.27
CA HIS A 19 8.50 -12.53 20.80
C HIS A 19 9.39 -11.99 19.67
N PHE A 20 9.76 -10.72 19.77
CA PHE A 20 10.73 -10.10 18.89
C PHE A 20 12.14 -10.40 19.40
N THR A 21 13.03 -10.65 18.46
CA THR A 21 14.47 -10.77 18.68
C THR A 21 15.16 -9.85 17.70
N ALA A 22 15.99 -8.91 18.18
CA ALA A 22 16.63 -7.91 17.33
C ALA A 22 15.62 -7.17 16.41
N GLY A 23 14.46 -6.81 16.97
CA GLY A 23 13.40 -6.11 16.22
C GLY A 23 12.71 -6.96 15.16
N ARG A 24 12.91 -8.29 15.13
CA ARG A 24 12.26 -9.21 14.20
C ARG A 24 11.55 -10.34 14.93
N ALA A 25 10.36 -10.71 14.46
CA ALA A 25 9.62 -11.86 14.96
C ALA A 25 9.16 -12.75 13.80
N THR A 26 9.00 -14.04 14.07
CA THR A 26 8.40 -14.99 13.13
C THR A 26 7.27 -15.74 13.80
N ALA A 27 6.17 -15.95 13.09
CA ALA A 27 5.07 -16.80 13.56
C ALA A 27 4.51 -17.67 12.44
N ASP A 28 4.11 -18.88 12.77
CA ASP A 28 3.39 -19.76 11.85
C ASP A 28 1.97 -19.25 11.60
N GLU A 29 1.29 -18.79 12.65
CA GLU A 29 -0.06 -18.26 12.61
C GLU A 29 -0.14 -16.91 13.32
N LEU A 30 -0.70 -15.89 12.65
CA LEU A 30 -1.04 -14.61 13.28
C LEU A 30 -2.54 -14.51 13.51
N SER A 31 -2.93 -14.12 14.73
CA SER A 31 -4.31 -13.72 14.97
C SER A 31 -4.65 -12.44 14.20
N ALA A 32 -5.92 -12.30 13.78
CA ALA A 32 -6.40 -11.09 13.10
C ALA A 32 -6.16 -9.82 13.94
N GLY A 33 -6.20 -9.93 15.27
CA GLY A 33 -5.90 -8.82 16.19
C GLY A 33 -4.43 -8.39 16.15
N ALA A 34 -3.50 -9.34 16.07
CA ALA A 34 -2.07 -9.06 15.95
C ALA A 34 -1.75 -8.41 14.59
N LEU A 35 -2.30 -8.94 13.49
CA LEU A 35 -2.16 -8.35 12.15
C LEU A 35 -2.63 -6.88 12.11
N LEU A 36 -3.79 -6.59 12.69
CA LEU A 36 -4.32 -5.24 12.74
C LEU A 36 -3.44 -4.32 13.60
N TYR A 37 -2.94 -4.81 14.72
CA TYR A 37 -2.01 -4.07 15.58
C TYR A 37 -0.75 -3.67 14.80
N PHE A 38 -0.07 -4.64 14.18
CA PHE A 38 1.17 -4.38 13.44
C PHE A 38 0.98 -3.40 12.29
N ARG A 39 -0.08 -3.57 11.48
CA ARG A 39 -0.40 -2.66 10.38
C ARG A 39 -0.69 -1.23 10.85
N ARG A 40 -1.33 -1.09 12.00
CA ARG A 40 -1.68 0.22 12.58
C ARG A 40 -0.49 0.92 13.22
N HIS A 41 0.46 0.16 13.74
CA HIS A 41 1.66 0.66 14.41
C HIS A 41 2.88 0.78 13.47
N GLY A 42 2.72 0.51 12.18
CA GLY A 42 3.77 0.71 11.17
C GLY A 42 4.80 -0.43 11.08
N TYR A 43 4.47 -1.60 11.61
CA TYR A 43 5.30 -2.79 11.46
C TYR A 43 5.18 -3.35 10.04
N THR A 44 6.30 -3.85 9.53
CA THR A 44 6.33 -4.60 8.28
C THR A 44 5.95 -6.05 8.55
N VAL A 45 4.88 -6.54 7.91
CA VAL A 45 4.44 -7.93 8.01
C VAL A 45 4.57 -8.57 6.63
N GLU A 46 5.43 -9.56 6.51
CA GLU A 46 5.65 -10.36 5.30
C GLU A 46 5.07 -11.76 5.52
N GLN A 47 4.19 -12.19 4.63
CA GLN A 47 3.73 -13.57 4.60
C GLN A 47 4.76 -14.38 3.80
N LEU A 48 5.51 -15.23 4.48
CA LEU A 48 6.34 -16.27 3.86
C LEU A 48 5.43 -17.47 3.59
N ASP A 49 4.82 -17.48 2.42
CA ASP A 49 4.23 -18.69 1.86
C ASP A 49 5.37 -19.59 1.35
N ASP A 50 5.32 -20.89 1.66
CA ASP A 50 6.32 -21.89 1.25
C ASP A 50 6.12 -22.34 -0.21
N ASP A 51 5.35 -21.59 -1.01
CA ASP A 51 4.97 -21.93 -2.39
C ASP A 51 5.42 -20.84 -3.38
N PRO A 52 6.32 -21.15 -4.34
CA PRO A 52 6.84 -20.18 -5.33
C PRO A 52 5.85 -19.93 -6.49
N GLY A 53 4.56 -19.77 -6.19
CA GLY A 53 3.52 -19.44 -7.16
C GLY A 53 2.69 -18.27 -6.66
N ASP A 54 2.64 -17.20 -7.45
CA ASP A 54 1.76 -16.03 -7.26
C ASP A 54 2.16 -15.03 -6.16
N GLN A 55 3.13 -14.15 -6.49
CA GLN A 55 3.01 -12.77 -6.05
C GLN A 55 2.06 -12.05 -7.02
N ASP A 56 0.79 -12.00 -6.63
CA ASP A 56 -0.24 -11.18 -7.26
C ASP A 56 0.29 -9.79 -7.58
N GLU A 57 0.11 -9.46 -8.85
CA GLU A 57 0.29 -8.16 -9.48
C GLU A 57 -0.41 -7.07 -8.64
N GLN A 58 0.38 -6.18 -8.02
CA GLN A 58 -0.18 -4.93 -7.51
C GLN A 58 -0.64 -4.07 -8.68
N ASP A 59 -1.93 -4.18 -8.99
CA ASP A 59 -2.75 -3.10 -9.51
C ASP A 59 -2.49 -1.82 -8.70
N THR A 60 -2.08 -0.75 -9.37
CA THR A 60 -2.37 0.65 -9.00
C THR A 60 -1.77 1.58 -10.04
N GLY A 61 -2.53 1.90 -11.08
CA GLY A 61 -2.02 2.88 -12.03
C GLY A 61 -2.93 3.26 -13.19
N THR A 62 -4.23 3.38 -12.96
CA THR A 62 -5.04 4.26 -13.82
C THR A 62 -4.44 5.66 -13.70
N GLY A 63 -3.60 6.05 -14.66
CA GLY A 63 -3.04 7.39 -14.74
C GLY A 63 -4.19 8.40 -14.73
N PRO A 64 -4.01 9.57 -14.11
CA PRO A 64 -5.07 10.56 -14.01
C PRO A 64 -5.53 10.88 -15.43
N ALA A 65 -6.82 10.66 -15.70
CA ALA A 65 -7.48 11.27 -16.84
C ALA A 65 -7.15 12.76 -16.75
N GLY A 66 -6.26 13.20 -17.62
CA GLY A 66 -5.82 14.57 -17.71
C GLY A 66 -7.06 15.44 -17.77
N ASP A 67 -7.20 16.24 -16.74
CA ASP A 67 -8.13 17.33 -16.56
C ASP A 67 -8.25 18.11 -17.89
N SER A 68 -9.21 17.72 -18.72
CA SER A 68 -9.68 18.58 -19.81
C SER A 68 -10.61 19.59 -19.18
N SER A 69 -10.00 20.55 -18.47
CA SER A 69 -10.63 21.79 -18.04
C SER A 69 -11.47 22.37 -19.19
N PRO A 70 -12.78 22.64 -19.00
CA PRO A 70 -13.56 23.36 -19.99
C PRO A 70 -13.20 24.85 -19.86
N ALA A 71 -12.40 25.38 -20.78
CA ALA A 71 -12.24 26.83 -20.88
C ALA A 71 -13.49 27.44 -21.55
N PRO A 72 -14.20 28.39 -20.92
CA PRO A 72 -15.33 29.06 -21.54
C PRO A 72 -14.90 30.21 -22.48
N SER A 73 -15.55 30.23 -23.65
CA SER A 73 -15.96 31.40 -24.44
C SER A 73 -14.88 32.38 -24.94
N ALA A 74 -14.41 32.15 -26.18
CA ALA A 74 -13.92 33.22 -27.05
C ALA A 74 -15.09 33.81 -27.86
N SER A 75 -15.79 34.79 -27.29
CA SER A 75 -16.69 35.69 -28.03
C SER A 75 -15.92 36.85 -28.65
N LYS A 76 -15.64 36.81 -29.97
CA LYS A 76 -15.80 37.92 -30.94
C LYS A 76 -15.10 37.58 -32.26
N GLY A 77 -15.81 37.73 -33.39
CA GLY A 77 -15.12 37.96 -34.67
C GLY A 77 -15.80 37.46 -35.96
N ARG A 78 -17.03 37.90 -36.23
CA ARG A 78 -17.48 38.41 -37.54
C ARG A 78 -16.52 38.17 -38.73
N THR A 79 -16.85 37.23 -39.62
CA THR A 79 -16.85 37.48 -41.08
C THR A 79 -17.62 36.40 -41.85
N THR A 80 -18.53 36.88 -42.69
CA THR A 80 -19.27 36.20 -43.76
C THR A 80 -18.34 35.49 -44.75
N ARG A 81 -18.79 34.39 -45.37
CA ARG A 81 -19.34 34.40 -46.75
C ARG A 81 -19.70 32.97 -47.20
N ALA A 82 -20.86 32.88 -47.84
CA ALA A 82 -21.50 31.68 -48.33
C ALA A 82 -20.98 31.20 -49.69
N LYS A 83 -21.42 29.96 -49.98
CA LYS A 83 -21.53 29.25 -51.27
C LYS A 83 -20.29 28.52 -51.78
#